data_AF-A0A8T5SRH1-F1
#
_entry.id   AF-A0A8T5SRH1-F1
#
_cell.length_a   1.000
_cell.length_b   1.000
_cell.length_c   1.000
_cell.angle_alpha   90.00
_cell.angle_beta   90.00
_cell.angle_gamma   90.00
#
_symmetry.space_group_name_H-M   'P 1'
#
loop_
_entity.id
_entity.type
_entity.pdbx_description
1 polymer ?
#
loop_
_entity_poly.entity_id
_entity_poly.type
_entity_poly.pdbx_seq_one_letter_code
_entity_poly.pdbx_strand_id
1 'polypeptide(L)'
;MEITAFTWYFLISALFVCIALIISVVILLRHFLKTKTQGTILLLLTYTLFTIAEILITVGQWYYTFVSETNPITGYLELSFAFFYAIGYIFFYFFANRHILEDNDLVKSLTSIL
;
A
#
# COMPACT_ATOMS: atom_id res chain seq x y z
N MET A 1 -29.88 -7.41 -6.53
CA MET A 1 -28.84 -6.72 -7.30
C MET A 1 -28.29 -7.69 -8.33
N GLU A 2 -28.28 -7.33 -9.61
CA GLU A 2 -27.70 -8.18 -10.65
C GLU A 2 -26.18 -8.07 -10.59
N ILE A 3 -25.49 -9.20 -10.41
CA ILE A 3 -24.03 -9.23 -10.46
C ILE A 3 -23.62 -9.06 -11.93
N THR A 4 -23.04 -7.91 -12.25
CA THR A 4 -22.61 -7.58 -13.61
C THR A 4 -21.17 -8.06 -13.85
N ALA A 5 -20.79 -8.17 -15.13
CA ALA A 5 -19.40 -8.43 -15.51
C ALA A 5 -18.43 -7.37 -14.92
N PHE A 6 -18.91 -6.14 -14.71
CA PHE A 6 -18.14 -5.06 -14.10
C PHE A 6 -17.79 -5.40 -12.64
N THR A 7 -18.74 -5.89 -11.85
CA THR A 7 -18.51 -6.29 -10.46
C THR A 7 -17.45 -7.38 -10.34
N TRP A 8 -17.49 -8.40 -11.21
CA TRP A 8 -16.48 -9.45 -11.25
C TRP A 8 -15.09 -8.93 -11.63
N TYR A 9 -15.03 -8.00 -12.58
CA TYR A 9 -13.78 -7.37 -12.98
C TYR A 9 -13.08 -6.66 -11.82
N PHE A 10 -13.83 -5.89 -10.99
CA PHE A 10 -13.24 -5.24 -9.81
C PHE A 10 -12.74 -6.23 -8.78
N LEU A 11 -13.54 -7.24 -8.42
CA LEU A 11 -13.15 -8.24 -7.43
C LEU A 11 -11.90 -9.01 -7.84
N ILE A 12 -11.83 -9.45 -9.09
CA ILE A 12 -10.67 -10.18 -9.63
C ILE A 12 -9.44 -9.27 -9.62
N SER A 13 -9.56 -8.03 -10.11
CA SER A 13 -8.45 -7.09 -10.16
C SER A 13 -7.92 -6.76 -8.75
N ALA A 14 -8.82 -6.51 -7.80
CA ALA A 14 -8.46 -6.21 -6.42
C ALA A 14 -7.76 -7.41 -5.73
N LEU A 15 -8.20 -8.64 -6.02
CA LEU A 15 -7.53 -9.86 -5.56
C LEU A 15 -6.11 -9.98 -6.12
N PHE A 16 -5.90 -9.72 -7.41
CA PHE A 16 -4.57 -9.75 -8.01
C PHE A 16 -3.64 -8.68 -7.39
N VAL A 17 -4.16 -7.47 -7.18
CA VAL A 17 -3.40 -6.39 -6.51
C VAL A 17 -3.04 -6.78 -5.08
N CYS A 18 -3.99 -7.33 -4.30
CA CYS A 18 -3.73 -7.85 -2.96
C CYS A 18 -2.60 -8.89 -2.96
N ILE A 19 -2.67 -9.88 -3.85
CA ILE A 19 -1.66 -10.94 -3.94
C ILE A 19 -0.29 -10.35 -4.28
N ALA A 20 -0.22 -9.45 -5.27
CA ALA A 20 1.02 -8.81 -5.67
C ALA A 20 1.64 -8.03 -4.50
N LEU A 21 0.83 -7.26 -3.76
CA LEU A 21 1.31 -6.51 -2.60
C LEU A 21 1.76 -7.39 -1.46
N ILE A 22 1.05 -8.49 -1.15
CA ILE A 22 1.47 -9.47 -0.14
C ILE A 22 2.84 -10.05 -0.51
N ILE A 23 3.03 -10.43 -1.79
CA ILE A 23 4.32 -10.92 -2.29
C ILE A 23 5.40 -9.85 -2.09
N SER A 24 5.13 -8.60 -2.46
CA SER A 24 6.07 -7.48 -2.25
C SER A 24 6.43 -7.30 -0.77
N VAL A 25 5.46 -7.32 0.14
CA VAL A 25 5.69 -7.21 1.58
C VAL A 25 6.57 -8.36 2.08
N VAL A 26 6.31 -9.59 1.65
CA VAL A 26 7.13 -10.76 2.05
C VAL A 26 8.56 -10.63 1.54
N ILE A 27 8.76 -10.18 0.30
CA ILE A 27 10.10 -9.95 -0.27
C ILE A 27 10.82 -8.85 0.50
N LEU A 28 10.16 -7.72 0.76
CA LEU A 28 10.72 -6.59 1.51
C LEU A 28 11.05 -6.97 2.95
N LEU A 29 10.20 -7.76 3.61
CA LEU A 29 10.45 -8.25 4.95
C LEU A 29 11.70 -9.15 4.99
N ARG A 30 11.81 -10.09 4.04
CA ARG A 30 13.01 -10.93 3.91
C ARG A 30 14.27 -10.09 3.65
N HIS A 31 14.15 -9.05 2.83
CA HIS A 31 15.27 -8.15 2.55
C HIS A 31 15.65 -7.33 3.79
N PHE A 32 14.67 -6.77 4.50
CA PHE A 32 14.85 -6.00 5.73
C PHE A 32 15.56 -6.82 6.81
N LEU A 33 15.19 -8.10 6.99
CA LEU A 33 15.85 -8.98 7.95
C LEU A 33 17.36 -9.15 7.68
N LYS A 34 17.79 -9.02 6.41
CA LYS A 34 19.20 -9.10 6.00
C LYS A 34 19.93 -7.76 6.11
N THR A 35 19.36 -6.69 5.56
CA THR A 35 20.07 -5.40 5.40
C THR A 35 19.78 -4.41 6.51
N LYS A 36 18.58 -4.48 7.14
CA LYS A 36 18.12 -3.63 8.24
C LYS A 36 18.25 -2.13 7.98
N THR A 37 18.10 -1.71 6.73
CA THR A 37 18.21 -0.28 6.38
C THR A 37 16.92 0.47 6.66
N GLN A 38 17.05 1.74 7.03
CA GLN A 38 15.93 2.67 7.19
C GLN A 38 15.16 2.90 5.87
N GLY A 39 15.80 2.82 4.71
CA GLY A 39 15.08 2.86 3.43
C GLY A 39 14.12 1.65 3.29
N THR A 40 14.63 0.46 3.59
CA THR A 40 13.83 -0.78 3.50
C THR A 40 12.67 -0.78 4.50
N ILE A 41 12.83 -0.23 5.71
CA ILE A 41 11.72 -0.17 6.68
C ILE A 41 10.61 0.78 6.23
N LEU A 42 10.95 1.94 5.65
CA LEU A 42 9.96 2.89 5.13
C LEU A 42 9.17 2.28 3.97
N LEU A 43 9.86 1.57 3.07
CA LEU A 43 9.23 0.88 1.96
C LEU A 43 8.36 -0.29 2.46
N LEU A 44 8.86 -1.07 3.42
CA LEU A 44 8.09 -2.15 4.04
C LEU A 44 6.79 -1.64 4.69
N LEU A 45 6.85 -0.53 5.43
CA LEU A 45 5.68 0.11 6.03
C LEU A 45 4.69 0.60 4.96
N THR A 46 5.19 1.25 3.91
CA THR A 46 4.38 1.71 2.77
C THR A 46 3.57 0.55 2.16
N TYR A 47 4.26 -0.52 1.76
CA TYR A 47 3.61 -1.65 1.10
C TYR A 47 2.72 -2.44 2.06
N THR A 48 3.03 -2.49 3.35
CA THR A 48 2.16 -3.09 4.36
C THR A 48 0.84 -2.32 4.48
N LEU A 49 0.90 -0.99 4.53
CA LEU A 49 -0.30 -0.14 4.60
C LEU A 49 -1.14 -0.26 3.33
N PHE A 50 -0.51 -0.25 2.15
CA PHE A 50 -1.22 -0.50 0.89
C PHE A 50 -1.85 -1.90 0.85
N THR A 51 -1.17 -2.92 1.37
CA THR A 51 -1.72 -4.27 1.46
C THR A 51 -2.98 -4.30 2.34
N ILE A 52 -2.91 -3.70 3.53
CA ILE A 52 -4.06 -3.61 4.43
C ILE A 52 -5.21 -2.87 3.75
N ALA A 53 -4.93 -1.74 3.08
CA ALA A 53 -5.94 -0.98 2.37
C ALA A 53 -6.63 -1.83 1.28
N GLU A 54 -5.85 -2.50 0.42
CA GLU A 54 -6.37 -3.32 -0.68
C GLU A 54 -7.20 -4.51 -0.16
N ILE A 55 -6.82 -5.11 0.97
CA ILE A 55 -7.64 -6.13 1.64
C ILE A 55 -8.98 -5.54 2.08
N LEU A 56 -8.97 -4.36 2.70
CA LEU A 56 -10.19 -3.71 3.21
C LEU A 56 -11.15 -3.35 2.08
N ILE A 57 -10.67 -2.79 0.97
CA ILE A 57 -11.54 -2.48 -0.17
C ILE A 57 -12.05 -3.75 -0.85
N THR A 58 -11.23 -4.80 -0.97
CA THR A 58 -11.66 -6.09 -1.53
C THR A 58 -12.77 -6.71 -0.68
N VAL A 59 -12.60 -6.73 0.64
CA VAL A 59 -13.61 -7.22 1.58
C VAL A 59 -14.85 -6.34 1.56
N GLY A 60 -14.69 -5.01 1.46
CA GLY A 60 -15.80 -4.06 1.34
C GLY A 60 -16.64 -4.31 0.10
N GLN A 61 -16.01 -4.45 -1.06
CA GLN A 61 -16.67 -4.78 -2.33
C GLN A 61 -17.36 -6.15 -2.29
N TRP A 62 -16.76 -7.13 -1.61
CA TRP A 62 -17.40 -8.43 -1.39
C TRP A 62 -18.67 -8.32 -0.53
N TYR A 63 -18.61 -7.56 0.57
CA TYR A 63 -19.76 -7.31 1.45
C TYR A 63 -20.87 -6.56 0.73
N TYR A 64 -20.53 -5.50 0.00
CA TYR A 64 -21.47 -4.75 -0.83
C TYR A 64 -22.17 -5.65 -1.84
N THR A 65 -21.41 -6.53 -2.50
CA THR A 65 -21.90 -7.36 -3.60
C THR A 65 -22.76 -8.54 -3.12
N PHE A 66 -22.32 -9.24 -2.09
CA PHE A 66 -22.88 -10.55 -1.73
C PHE A 66 -23.63 -10.59 -0.40
N VAL A 67 -23.48 -9.56 0.46
CA VAL A 67 -24.10 -9.55 1.79
C VAL A 67 -25.23 -8.53 1.83
N SER A 68 -24.92 -7.24 1.72
CA SER A 68 -25.91 -6.17 1.80
C SER A 68 -25.32 -4.84 1.34
N GLU A 69 -25.99 -4.24 0.36
CA GLU A 69 -25.66 -2.92 -0.20
C GLU A 69 -25.77 -1.80 0.85
N THR A 70 -26.68 -1.95 1.81
CA THR A 70 -26.99 -0.92 2.81
C THR A 70 -26.25 -1.12 4.12
N ASN A 71 -25.33 -2.10 4.21
CA ASN A 71 -24.60 -2.36 5.45
C ASN A 71 -23.55 -1.26 5.68
N PRO A 72 -23.61 -0.53 6.82
CA PRO A 72 -22.65 0.54 7.11
C PRO A 72 -21.19 0.06 7.20
N ILE A 73 -20.96 -1.25 7.40
CA ILE A 73 -19.62 -1.86 7.39
C ILE A 73 -18.87 -1.56 6.09
N THR A 74 -19.56 -1.57 4.94
CA THR A 74 -18.94 -1.26 3.64
C THR A 74 -18.31 0.13 3.65
N GLY A 75 -19.03 1.14 4.14
CA GLY A 75 -18.52 2.51 4.25
C GLY A 75 -17.33 2.65 5.20
N TYR A 76 -17.34 1.92 6.33
CA TYR A 76 -16.19 1.91 7.24
C TYR A 76 -14.95 1.26 6.61
N LEU A 77 -15.13 0.21 5.81
CA LEU A 77 -14.03 -0.45 5.09
C LEU A 77 -13.44 0.46 4.01
N GLU A 78 -14.27 1.19 3.25
CA GLU A 78 -13.83 2.15 2.24
C GLU A 78 -13.10 3.36 2.86
N LEU A 79 -13.60 3.91 3.97
CA LEU A 79 -12.91 4.97 4.70
C LEU A 79 -11.57 4.50 5.25
N SER A 80 -11.51 3.28 5.77
CA SER A 80 -10.26 2.67 6.26
C SER A 80 -9.27 2.47 5.12
N PHE A 81 -9.72 2.01 3.95
CA PHE A 81 -8.89 1.94 2.73
C PHE A 81 -8.24 3.30 2.41
N ALA A 82 -9.04 4.37 2.34
CA ALA A 82 -8.52 5.71 2.02
C ALA A 82 -7.52 6.21 3.07
N PHE A 83 -7.80 5.95 4.36
CA PHE A 83 -6.91 6.29 5.47
C PHE A 83 -5.56 5.57 5.38
N PHE A 84 -5.55 4.25 5.18
CA PHE A 84 -4.32 3.48 5.06
C PHE A 84 -3.51 3.84 3.81
N TYR A 85 -4.17 4.12 2.68
CA TYR A 85 -3.49 4.62 1.48
C TYR A 85 -2.83 5.98 1.73
N ALA A 86 -3.53 6.92 2.37
CA ALA A 86 -2.98 8.24 2.68
C ALA A 86 -1.73 8.13 3.57
N ILE A 87 -1.77 7.31 4.62
CA ILE A 87 -0.61 7.08 5.48
C ILE A 87 0.51 6.37 4.71
N GLY A 88 0.18 5.40 3.85
CA GLY A 88 1.16 4.73 3.00
C GLY A 88 1.91 5.72 2.10
N TYR A 89 1.21 6.68 1.49
CA TYR A 89 1.83 7.74 0.70
C TYR A 89 2.77 8.65 1.51
N ILE A 90 2.46 8.92 2.78
CA ILE A 90 3.36 9.68 3.66
C ILE A 90 4.69 8.94 3.83
N PHE A 91 4.66 7.63 4.12
CA PHE A 91 5.88 6.83 4.22
C PHE A 91 6.64 6.73 2.89
N PHE A 92 5.91 6.58 1.78
CA PHE A 92 6.50 6.58 0.45
C PHE A 92 7.20 7.90 0.13
N TYR A 93 6.60 9.03 0.49
CA TYR A 93 7.21 10.36 0.34
C TYR A 93 8.52 10.49 1.12
N PHE A 94 8.56 10.02 2.37
CA PHE A 94 9.80 10.01 3.16
C PHE A 94 10.88 9.09 2.55
N PHE A 95 10.48 7.93 2.04
CA PHE A 95 11.38 7.02 1.31
C PHE A 95 11.96 7.69 0.06
N ALA A 96 11.10 8.28 -0.79
CA ALA A 96 11.51 8.92 -2.03
C ALA A 96 12.42 10.13 -1.78
N ASN A 97 12.08 11.00 -0.82
CA ASN A 97 12.92 12.15 -0.49
C ASN A 97 14.28 11.77 0.05
N ARG A 98 14.37 10.70 0.86
CA ARG A 98 15.65 10.20 1.32
C ARG A 98 16.55 9.83 0.14
N HIS A 99 16.03 9.10 -0.83
CA HIS A 99 16.80 8.71 -2.01
C HIS A 99 17.15 9.92 -2.89
N ILE A 100 16.23 10.88 -3.06
CA ILE A 100 16.53 12.14 -3.76
C ILE A 100 17.65 12.93 -3.05
N LEU A 101 17.70 12.93 -1.71
CA LEU A 101 18.74 13.62 -0.94
C LEU A 101 20.08 12.87 -0.94
N GLU A 102 20.09 11.54 -0.88
CA GLU A 102 21.31 10.71 -0.92
C GLU A 102 21.90 10.63 -2.36
N ASP A 103 21.08 10.75 -3.41
CA ASP A 103 21.50 10.72 -4.81
C ASP A 103 21.77 12.11 -5.41
N ASN A 104 21.46 13.20 -4.71
CA ASN A 104 21.79 14.54 -5.19
C ASN A 104 23.30 14.79 -5.02
N ASP A 105 24.04 14.76 -6.13
CA ASP A 105 25.45 15.16 -6.19
C ASP A 105 25.69 16.55 -5.58
N LEU A 106 24.67 17.42 -5.61
CA LEU A 106 24.68 18.74 -4.99
C LEU A 106 24.84 18.66 -3.45
N VAL A 107 24.13 17.74 -2.78
CA VAL A 107 24.23 17.54 -1.32
C VAL A 107 25.57 16.89 -0.96
N LYS A 108 26.05 15.92 -1.76
CA LYS A 108 27.40 15.35 -1.59
C LYS A 108 28.49 16.40 -1.80
N SER A 109 28.33 17.30 -2.76
CA SER A 109 29.28 18.39 -2.99
C SER A 109 29.31 19.39 -1.83
N LEU A 110 28.18 19.64 -1.16
CA LEU A 110 28.10 20.54 0.00
C LEU A 110 28.61 19.90 1.30
N THR A 111 28.45 18.58 1.44
CA THR A 111 28.85 17.85 2.66
C THR A 111 30.27 17.28 2.60
N SER A 112 30.86 17.08 1.41
CA SER A 112 32.25 16.60 1.24
C SER A 112 33.32 17.69 1.39
N ILE A 113 32.93 18.94 1.62
CA ILE A 113 33.86 20.07 1.83
C ILE A 113 34.17 20.27 3.35
N LEU A 114 33.61 19.44 4.23
CA LEU A 114 33.95 19.37 5.66
C LEU A 114 34.79 18.13 5.96
#